data_AF-A0A9E4VI69-F1
#
_entry.id   AF-A0A9E4VI69-F1
#
_cell.length_a   1.000
_cell.length_b   1.000
_cell.length_c   1.000
_cell.angle_alpha   90.00
_cell.angle_beta   90.00
_cell.angle_gamma   90.00
#
_symmetry.space_group_name_H-M   'P 1'
#
loop_
_entity.id
_entity.type
_entity.pdbx_description
1 polymer ?
#
loop_
_entity_poly.entity_id
_entity_poly.type
_entity_poly.pdbx_seq_one_letter_code
_entity_poly.pdbx_strand_id
1 'polypeptide(L)'
;MDAHGTGSATLAGGCFWCLEAVFEQVKGIEKVVSGYSGGDVIQPTYRQVCSETTGHAEAVQITFDSEIISYDQILDIFFAIHDPTTLNRQGYDVGASYRSAIFFHSPEQKLAAENAIAALDEAKTWSSAIVTEVTSLSGFYPA
;
A
#
# COMPACT_ATOMS: atom_id res chain seq x y z
N MET A 1 -26.74 -5.25 -16.85
CA MET A 1 -25.44 -4.57 -16.72
C MET A 1 -25.07 -4.79 -15.28
N ASP A 2 -24.42 -5.92 -15.04
CA ASP A 2 -24.09 -6.34 -13.69
C ASP A 2 -23.04 -5.36 -13.18
N ALA A 3 -23.38 -4.64 -12.11
CA ALA A 3 -22.47 -3.73 -11.45
C ALA A 3 -21.47 -4.60 -10.70
N HIS A 4 -20.36 -4.97 -11.36
CA HIS A 4 -19.21 -5.55 -10.68
C HIS A 4 -18.85 -4.64 -9.51
N GLY A 5 -18.68 -5.21 -8.32
CA GLY A 5 -18.32 -4.46 -7.13
C GLY A 5 -16.87 -4.00 -7.23
N THR A 6 -16.61 -2.87 -7.89
CA THR A 6 -15.25 -2.34 -8.03
C THR A 6 -14.79 -1.72 -6.70
N GLY A 7 -13.70 -2.25 -6.14
CA GLY A 7 -13.01 -1.72 -4.96
C GLY A 7 -11.72 -0.99 -5.32
N SER A 8 -11.22 -0.18 -4.38
CA SER A 8 -9.93 0.51 -4.49
C SER A 8 -9.08 0.31 -3.23
N ALA A 9 -7.79 0.07 -3.39
CA ALA A 9 -6.81 0.00 -2.30
C ALA A 9 -5.60 0.89 -2.63
N THR A 10 -5.03 1.57 -1.63
CA THR A 10 -3.79 2.36 -1.81
C THR A 10 -2.74 1.91 -0.81
N LEU A 11 -1.63 1.36 -1.30
CA LEU A 11 -0.62 0.66 -0.49
C LEU A 11 0.79 1.15 -0.83
N ALA A 12 1.64 1.30 0.18
CA ALA A 12 3.05 1.64 0.06
C ALA A 12 3.89 0.60 0.81
N GLY A 13 5.00 0.15 0.23
CA GLY A 13 5.78 -0.96 0.78
C GLY A 13 7.23 -1.00 0.30
N GLY A 14 7.75 0.12 -0.20
CA GLY A 14 9.04 0.20 -0.89
C GLY A 14 8.88 0.75 -2.31
N CYS A 15 9.79 0.40 -3.21
CA CYS A 15 9.72 0.79 -4.62
C CYS A 15 8.38 0.36 -5.24
N PHE A 16 7.62 1.31 -5.76
CA PHE A 16 6.28 1.05 -6.31
C PHE A 16 6.25 0.08 -7.50
N TRP A 17 7.33 -0.04 -8.28
CA TRP A 17 7.42 -0.92 -9.45
C TRP A 17 7.43 -2.38 -9.03
N CYS A 18 8.02 -2.68 -7.86
CA CYS A 18 8.01 -4.02 -7.29
C CYS A 18 6.59 -4.43 -6.87
N LEU A 19 5.83 -3.52 -6.27
CA LEU A 19 4.43 -3.77 -5.89
C LEU A 19 3.54 -3.89 -7.13
N GLU A 20 3.66 -2.95 -8.07
CA GLU A 20 2.90 -2.92 -9.32
C GLU A 20 3.07 -4.23 -10.10
N ALA A 21 4.30 -4.67 -10.33
CA ALA A 21 4.59 -5.88 -11.08
C ALA A 21 3.98 -7.16 -10.45
N VAL A 22 3.84 -7.21 -9.12
CA VAL A 22 3.16 -8.33 -8.46
C VAL A 22 1.65 -8.21 -8.65
N PHE A 23 1.07 -7.06 -8.30
CA PHE A 23 -0.38 -6.89 -8.30
C PHE A 23 -1.00 -6.97 -9.70
N GLU A 24 -0.28 -6.55 -10.75
CA GLU A 24 -0.72 -6.74 -12.14
C GLU A 24 -0.95 -8.21 -12.54
N GLN A 25 -0.32 -9.16 -11.84
CA GLN A 25 -0.46 -10.60 -12.11
C GLN A 25 -1.57 -11.27 -11.29
N VAL A 26 -2.20 -10.54 -10.37
CA VAL A 26 -3.20 -11.10 -9.45
C VAL A 26 -4.57 -11.13 -10.13
N LYS A 27 -5.18 -12.31 -10.18
CA LYS A 27 -6.55 -12.46 -10.70
C LYS A 27 -7.53 -11.65 -9.85
N GLY A 28 -8.35 -10.83 -10.51
CA GLY A 28 -9.32 -9.94 -9.86
C GLY A 28 -8.82 -8.51 -9.71
N ILE A 29 -7.52 -8.25 -9.92
CA ILE A 29 -7.02 -6.89 -10.08
C ILE A 29 -7.27 -6.43 -11.52
N GLU A 30 -7.95 -5.29 -11.65
CA GLU A 30 -8.32 -4.70 -12.94
C GLU A 30 -7.31 -3.63 -13.39
N LYS A 31 -6.73 -2.92 -12.43
CA LYS A 31 -5.78 -1.83 -12.69
C LYS A 31 -4.85 -1.62 -11.51
N VAL A 32 -3.59 -1.35 -11.79
CA VAL A 32 -2.61 -0.85 -10.82
C VAL A 32 -2.02 0.44 -11.38
N VAL A 33 -1.84 1.44 -10.52
CA VAL A 33 -1.22 2.72 -10.89
C VAL A 33 -0.16 3.05 -9.85
N SER A 34 1.08 3.18 -10.28
CA SER A 34 2.18 3.73 -9.48
C SER A 34 2.03 5.25 -9.26
N GLY A 35 2.29 5.71 -8.04
CA GLY A 35 2.12 7.11 -7.65
C GLY A 35 2.62 7.43 -6.24
N TYR A 36 2.14 8.56 -5.71
CA TYR A 36 2.58 9.12 -4.43
C TYR A 36 1.38 9.43 -3.54
N SER A 37 1.49 9.13 -2.24
CA SER A 37 0.44 9.35 -1.25
C SER A 37 1.02 9.59 0.15
N GLY A 38 0.22 10.20 1.03
CA GLY A 38 0.56 10.34 2.45
C GLY A 38 1.46 11.53 2.82
N GLY A 39 1.80 12.38 1.85
CA GLY A 39 2.54 13.63 2.07
C GLY A 39 1.69 14.90 1.92
N ASP A 40 2.34 16.04 2.11
CA ASP A 40 1.68 17.36 2.20
C ASP A 40 1.75 18.16 0.89
N VAL A 41 2.60 17.75 -0.06
CA VAL A 41 2.78 18.47 -1.33
C VAL A 41 1.73 18.03 -2.34
N ILE A 42 0.94 18.96 -2.84
CA ILE A 42 -0.05 18.71 -3.90
C ILE A 42 0.67 18.50 -5.23
N GLN A 43 0.32 17.45 -5.97
CA GLN A 43 0.90 17.09 -7.28
C GLN A 43 2.44 17.09 -7.26
N PRO A 44 3.07 16.26 -6.40
CA PRO A 44 4.52 16.20 -6.30
C PRO A 44 5.11 15.64 -7.60
N THR A 45 6.26 16.18 -7.99
CA THR A 45 7.10 15.57 -9.03
C THR A 45 8.00 14.49 -8.41
N TYR A 46 8.44 13.52 -9.21
CA TYR A 46 9.41 12.50 -8.77
C TYR A 46 10.62 13.12 -8.05
N ARG A 47 11.18 14.21 -8.61
CA ARG A 47 12.32 14.92 -8.00
C ARG A 47 12.03 15.47 -6.61
N GLN A 48 10.80 15.94 -6.35
CA GLN A 48 10.40 16.41 -5.03
C GLN A 48 10.21 15.25 -4.06
N VAL A 49 9.72 14.10 -4.51
CA VAL A 49 9.59 12.91 -3.66
C VAL A 49 10.98 12.39 -3.26
N CYS A 50 11.90 12.28 -4.22
CA CYS A 50 13.29 11.87 -3.96
C CYS A 50 14.06 12.79 -3.02
N SER A 51 13.60 14.02 -2.76
CA SER A 51 14.23 14.90 -1.77
C SER A 51 13.84 14.55 -0.33
N GLU A 52 12.90 13.60 -0.11
CA GLU A 52 12.42 13.16 1.20
C GLU A 52 11.74 14.27 2.05
N THR A 53 11.42 15.41 1.43
CA THR A 53 10.84 16.58 2.13
C THR A 53 9.34 16.73 1.92
N THR A 54 8.72 15.90 1.08
CA THR A 54 7.29 16.02 0.75
C THR A 54 6.38 15.26 1.71
N GLY A 55 6.94 14.30 2.46
CA GLY A 55 6.19 13.35 3.29
C GLY A 55 5.53 12.20 2.49
N HIS A 56 5.58 12.24 1.17
CA HIS A 56 4.96 11.19 0.34
C HIS A 56 5.71 9.87 0.46
N ALA A 57 4.95 8.78 0.46
CA ALA A 57 5.43 7.44 0.15
C ALA A 57 5.24 7.16 -1.36
N GLU A 58 6.13 6.37 -1.94
CA GLU A 58 5.84 5.62 -3.16
C GLU A 58 4.74 4.60 -2.86
N ALA A 59 3.65 4.68 -3.62
CA ALA A 59 2.46 3.88 -3.41
C ALA A 59 1.90 3.38 -4.73
N VAL A 60 1.11 2.32 -4.66
CA VAL A 60 0.26 1.85 -5.76
C VAL A 60 -1.20 2.05 -5.39
N GLN A 61 -2.00 2.52 -6.35
CA GLN A 61 -3.46 2.48 -6.28
C GLN A 61 -3.97 1.32 -7.12
N ILE A 62 -4.67 0.39 -6.47
CA ILE A 62 -5.15 -0.85 -7.03
C ILE A 62 -6.67 -0.75 -7.17
N THR A 63 -7.18 -0.98 -8.38
CA THR A 63 -8.60 -1.20 -8.65
C THR A 63 -8.84 -2.70 -8.81
N PHE A 64 -9.82 -3.24 -8.10
CA PHE A 64 -10.09 -4.69 -8.07
C PHE A 64 -11.57 -5.01 -8.12
N ASP A 65 -11.92 -6.18 -8.66
CA ASP A 65 -13.26 -6.75 -8.62
C ASP A 65 -13.47 -7.50 -7.30
N SER A 66 -14.30 -6.95 -6.41
CA SER A 66 -14.60 -7.54 -5.10
C SER A 66 -15.36 -8.86 -5.15
N GLU A 67 -15.89 -9.25 -6.32
CA GLU A 67 -16.47 -10.59 -6.52
C GLU A 67 -15.40 -11.67 -6.77
N ILE A 68 -14.18 -11.26 -7.17
CA ILE A 68 -13.09 -12.16 -7.52
C ILE A 68 -12.00 -12.18 -6.44
N ILE A 69 -11.66 -11.02 -5.87
CA ILE A 69 -10.65 -10.87 -4.83
C ILE A 69 -11.13 -9.92 -3.72
N SER A 70 -10.95 -10.33 -2.46
CA SER A 70 -11.29 -9.48 -1.31
C SER A 70 -10.15 -8.52 -0.96
N TYR A 71 -10.50 -7.45 -0.24
CA TYR A 71 -9.50 -6.54 0.32
C TYR A 71 -8.54 -7.26 1.29
N ASP A 72 -9.03 -8.21 2.08
CA ASP A 72 -8.18 -9.00 2.98
C ASP A 72 -7.15 -9.83 2.22
N GLN A 73 -7.51 -10.41 1.07
CA GLN A 73 -6.56 -11.13 0.21
C GLN A 73 -5.51 -10.18 -0.40
N ILE A 74 -5.89 -8.94 -0.71
CA ILE A 74 -4.94 -7.91 -1.17
C ILE A 74 -3.96 -7.58 -0.03
N LEU A 75 -4.42 -7.48 1.22
CA LEU A 75 -3.56 -7.28 2.39
C LEU A 75 -2.63 -8.47 2.63
N ASP A 76 -3.12 -9.71 2.50
CA ASP A 76 -2.31 -10.92 2.61
C ASP A 76 -1.15 -10.91 1.60
N ILE A 77 -1.45 -10.57 0.33
CA ILE A 77 -0.44 -10.41 -0.71
C ILE A 77 0.53 -9.30 -0.34
N PHE A 78 0.03 -8.13 0.06
CA PHE A 78 0.85 -6.99 0.45
C PHE A 78 1.86 -7.36 1.53
N PHE A 79 1.43 -7.97 2.64
CA PHE A 79 2.32 -8.39 3.72
C PHE A 79 3.23 -9.56 3.34
N ALA A 80 2.99 -10.28 2.25
CA ALA A 80 3.87 -11.36 1.79
C ALA A 80 4.99 -10.89 0.85
N ILE A 81 4.86 -9.73 0.19
CA ILE A 81 5.74 -9.31 -0.90
C ILE A 81 6.72 -8.18 -0.55
N HIS A 82 6.69 -7.70 0.69
CA HIS A 82 7.60 -6.67 1.20
C HIS A 82 7.90 -6.94 2.68
N ASP A 83 9.00 -6.41 3.22
CA ASP A 83 9.26 -6.44 4.67
C ASP A 83 8.49 -5.29 5.36
N PRO A 84 7.48 -5.56 6.20
CA PRO A 84 6.68 -4.56 6.88
C PRO A 84 7.27 -4.16 8.24
N THR A 85 8.46 -4.66 8.61
CA THR A 85 9.09 -4.43 9.92
C THR A 85 10.20 -3.39 9.87
N THR A 86 10.59 -2.95 8.66
CA THR A 86 11.67 -1.99 8.44
C THR A 86 11.13 -0.57 8.32
N LEU A 87 11.33 0.25 9.36
CA LEU A 87 10.89 1.64 9.36
C LEU A 87 11.64 2.47 8.30
N ASN A 88 10.89 3.15 7.42
CA ASN A 88 11.42 4.04 6.38
C ASN A 88 12.49 3.39 5.49
N ARG A 89 12.28 2.11 5.15
CA ARG A 89 13.18 1.32 4.31
C ARG A 89 12.45 0.14 3.71
N GLN A 90 12.82 -0.21 2.48
CA GLN A 90 12.57 -1.54 1.92
C GLN A 90 13.84 -2.07 1.26
N GLY A 91 14.37 -3.20 1.74
CA GLY A 91 15.64 -3.73 1.24
C GLY A 91 16.77 -2.69 1.27
N TYR A 92 17.29 -2.33 0.10
CA TYR A 92 18.35 -1.32 -0.07
C TYR A 92 17.83 0.12 -0.26
N ASP A 93 16.53 0.29 -0.46
CA ASP A 93 15.88 1.59 -0.63
C ASP A 93 15.59 2.20 0.74
N VAL A 94 16.27 3.31 1.07
CA VAL A 94 16.21 3.94 2.39
C VAL A 94 15.64 5.35 2.27
N GLY A 95 14.56 5.62 2.99
CA GLY A 95 13.83 6.89 2.92
C GLY A 95 12.42 6.75 3.46
N ALA A 96 11.86 7.85 3.94
CA ALA A 96 10.45 7.89 4.34
C ALA A 96 9.52 7.66 3.13
N SER A 97 10.01 7.94 1.92
CA SER A 97 9.34 7.60 0.67
C SER A 97 9.15 6.08 0.46
N TYR A 98 9.98 5.23 1.06
CA TYR A 98 9.93 3.77 0.91
C TYR A 98 9.28 3.06 2.11
N ARG A 99 8.61 3.81 3.00
CA ARG A 99 7.97 3.23 4.18
C ARG A 99 6.82 2.28 3.83
N SER A 100 6.55 1.33 4.71
CA SER A 100 5.33 0.52 4.67
C SER A 100 4.15 1.34 5.18
N ALA A 101 3.10 1.50 4.36
CA ALA A 101 1.88 2.19 4.74
C ALA A 101 0.64 1.67 3.98
N ILE A 102 -0.51 1.71 4.65
CA ILE A 102 -1.83 1.44 4.11
C ILE A 102 -2.65 2.73 4.22
N PHE A 103 -3.07 3.26 3.07
CA PHE A 103 -3.90 4.45 3.00
C PHE A 103 -5.36 4.04 2.79
N PHE A 104 -6.12 3.94 3.88
CA PHE A 104 -7.48 3.42 3.85
C PHE A 104 -8.47 4.42 3.20
N HIS A 105 -9.42 3.88 2.43
CA HIS A 105 -10.49 4.61 1.76
C HIS A 105 -11.78 4.65 2.59
N SER A 106 -11.91 3.76 3.57
CA SER A 106 -13.09 3.67 4.45
C SER A 106 -12.75 3.14 5.85
N PRO A 107 -13.64 3.30 6.85
CA PRO A 107 -13.47 2.70 8.16
C PRO A 107 -13.35 1.17 8.15
N GLU A 108 -14.01 0.50 7.21
CA GLU A 108 -13.94 -0.95 7.04
C GLU A 108 -12.55 -1.39 6.59
N GLN A 109 -11.94 -0.66 5.64
CA GLN A 109 -10.56 -0.92 5.22
C GLN A 109 -9.55 -0.66 6.33
N LYS A 110 -9.78 0.39 7.14
CA LYS A 110 -8.97 0.65 8.32
C LYS A 110 -9.00 -0.54 9.28
N LEU A 111 -10.20 -1.00 9.62
CA LEU A 111 -10.39 -2.12 10.54
C LEU A 111 -9.78 -3.42 9.99
N ALA A 112 -9.95 -3.70 8.70
CA ALA A 112 -9.34 -4.84 8.04
C ALA A 112 -7.80 -4.79 8.10
N ALA A 113 -7.20 -3.63 7.84
CA ALA A 113 -5.75 -3.43 7.94
C ALA A 113 -5.23 -3.64 9.37
N GLU A 114 -5.89 -3.05 10.36
CA GLU A 114 -5.54 -3.20 11.79
C GLU A 114 -5.66 -4.67 12.24
N ASN A 115 -6.71 -5.38 11.80
CA ASN A 115 -6.90 -6.79 12.10
C ASN A 115 -5.85 -7.68 11.43
N ALA A 116 -5.47 -7.41 10.18
CA ALA A 116 -4.44 -8.15 9.48
C ALA A 116 -3.07 -8.02 10.20
N ILE A 117 -2.71 -6.80 10.61
CA ILE A 117 -1.49 -6.55 11.40
C ILE A 117 -1.54 -7.34 12.73
N ALA A 118 -2.65 -7.22 13.47
CA ALA A 118 -2.81 -7.92 14.75
C ALA A 118 -2.73 -9.45 14.60
N ALA A 119 -3.32 -10.02 13.55
CA ALA A 119 -3.27 -11.44 13.27
C ALA A 119 -1.84 -11.92 12.94
N LEU A 120 -1.08 -11.13 12.16
CA LEU A 120 0.31 -11.44 11.82
C LEU A 120 1.23 -11.35 13.03
N ASP A 121 1.02 -10.36 13.90
CA ASP A 121 1.75 -10.21 15.16
C ASP A 121 1.45 -11.36 16.14
N GLU A 122 0.18 -11.74 16.29
CA GLU A 122 -0.23 -12.89 17.12
C GLU A 122 0.38 -14.19 16.61
N ALA A 123 0.36 -14.39 15.29
CA ALA A 123 0.98 -15.54 14.63
C ALA A 123 2.52 -15.53 14.68
N LYS A 124 3.14 -14.42 15.08
CA LYS A 124 4.60 -14.20 15.04
C LYS A 124 5.17 -14.50 13.66
N THR A 125 4.46 -14.09 12.61
CA THR A 125 4.85 -14.32 11.22
C THR A 125 6.18 -13.62 10.91
N TRP A 126 6.39 -12.45 11.53
CA TRP A 126 7.61 -11.68 11.43
C TRP A 126 8.43 -11.76 12.72
N SER A 127 9.76 -11.73 12.59
CA SER A 127 10.69 -11.73 13.74
C SER A 127 10.71 -10.41 14.51
N SER A 128 10.09 -9.37 13.96
CA SER A 128 10.04 -8.02 14.52
C SER A 128 8.64 -7.47 14.34
N ALA A 129 8.27 -6.49 15.17
CA ALA A 129 6.95 -5.88 15.12
C ALA A 129 6.72 -5.21 13.76
N ILE A 130 5.50 -5.33 13.24
CA ILE A 130 5.08 -4.63 12.04
C ILE A 130 5.04 -3.12 12.32
N VAL A 131 5.66 -2.33 11.44
CA VAL A 131 5.73 -0.86 11.53
C VAL A 131 4.87 -0.16 10.46
N THR A 132 4.06 -0.93 9.73
CA THR A 132 3.15 -0.42 8.70
C THR A 132 2.22 0.65 9.26
N GLU A 133 2.26 1.85 8.66
CA GLU A 133 1.35 2.93 9.02
C GLU A 133 -0.06 2.67 8.48
N VAL A 134 -1.10 2.85 9.29
CA VAL A 134 -2.49 2.77 8.83
C VAL A 134 -3.12 4.15 8.96
N THR A 135 -3.29 4.85 7.84
CA THR A 135 -3.74 6.25 7.82
C THR A 135 -4.80 6.48 6.75
N SER A 136 -5.61 7.53 6.90
CA SER A 136 -6.64 7.85 5.90
C SER A 136 -5.98 8.34 4.62
N LEU A 137 -6.50 7.92 3.46
CA LEU A 137 -6.07 8.47 2.18
C LEU A 137 -6.41 9.98 2.10
N SER A 138 -5.37 10.82 2.05
CA SER A 138 -5.50 12.27 1.86
C SER A 138 -5.49 12.68 0.39
N GLY A 139 -4.85 11.89 -0.47
CA GLY A 139 -4.77 12.09 -1.92
C GLY A 139 -3.83 11.09 -2.57
N PHE A 140 -4.00 10.84 -3.86
CA PHE A 140 -3.14 9.98 -4.65
C PHE A 140 -2.71 10.71 -5.93
N TYR A 141 -1.42 10.74 -6.20
CA TYR A 141 -0.84 11.45 -7.34
C TYR A 141 -0.09 10.45 -8.23
N PRO A 142 -0.60 10.13 -9.45
CA PRO A 142 0.11 9.26 -10.39
C PRO A 142 1.52 9.78 -10.70
N ALA A 143 2.47 8.86 -10.84
CA ALA A 143 3.89 9.16 -11.06
C ALA A 143 4.23 9.53 -12.51
#